data_AF-A0A6S6TA28-F1
#
_entry.id   AF-A0A6S6TA28-F1
#
_cell.length_a   1.000
_cell.length_b   1.000
_cell.length_c   1.000
_cell.angle_alpha   90.00
_cell.angle_beta   90.00
_cell.angle_gamma   90.00
#
_symmetry.space_group_name_H-M   'P 1'
#
loop_
_entity.id
_entity.type
_entity.pdbx_description
1 polymer ?
#
loop_
_entity_poly.entity_id
_entity_poly.type
_entity_poly.pdbx_seq_one_letter_code
_entity_poly.pdbx_strand_id
1 'polypeptide(L)'
;MSSLEHEALAAEVRDLLCNDDRLLENFLLRHRHLTGNSEPLSKRYRQLFDKIVRAHADRGFIDYRSAWGFSSEVTDLLSTLADEQIAAADQMDGCFSIIQGLLRDVLNSIDDSDGGMGMLIEQIRGILGAAYPRLSPQQQAGCFQQALKYHYGGLEDYGLELNGLLAEWSEGHADFQALYLAELERKITQADRDWSREWSMRQKYQLLMQWGRMDEATTLASQHMNVAEFREHFVQQALDAEDTVEARRLIHEGIAIAEQSRFPGVVVKWREQLLSMAEQANDLPAVREELFRLMAGSWLKLDLYKRYKATYEPEEWEVVRHEVYEQIK
;
A
#
# COMPACT_ATOMS: atom_id res chain seq x y z
N MET A 1 50.65 -0.85 -13.54
CA MET A 1 49.69 0.12 -14.11
C MET A 1 50.50 1.26 -14.70
N SER A 2 50.59 1.34 -16.03
CA SER A 2 51.22 2.48 -16.70
C SER A 2 50.40 3.73 -16.39
N SER A 3 51.06 4.82 -15.98
CA SER A 3 50.39 6.11 -15.85
C SER A 3 49.91 6.56 -17.23
N LEU A 4 48.61 6.45 -17.48
CA LEU A 4 47.99 7.20 -18.56
C LEU A 4 48.23 8.69 -18.25
N GLU A 5 48.87 9.39 -19.17
CA GLU A 5 49.06 10.84 -19.05
C GLU A 5 47.70 11.54 -19.04
N HIS A 6 47.55 12.56 -18.20
CA HIS A 6 46.26 13.22 -17.95
C HIS A 6 45.59 13.74 -19.23
N GLU A 7 46.37 14.21 -20.21
CA GLU A 7 45.85 14.67 -21.51
C GLU A 7 45.31 13.53 -22.37
N ALA A 8 45.98 12.37 -22.38
CA ALA A 8 45.53 11.19 -23.14
C ALA A 8 44.22 10.66 -22.56
N LEU A 9 44.08 10.62 -21.23
CA LEU A 9 42.82 10.24 -20.58
C LEU A 9 41.69 11.23 -20.88
N ALA A 10 41.98 12.53 -20.84
CA ALA A 10 40.97 13.56 -21.14
C ALA A 10 40.55 13.58 -22.62
N ALA A 11 41.41 13.15 -23.54
CA ALA A 11 41.07 12.95 -24.95
C ALA A 11 40.16 11.73 -25.12
N GLU A 12 40.50 10.60 -24.49
CA GLU A 12 39.71 9.37 -24.55
C GLU A 12 38.31 9.56 -23.95
N VAL A 13 38.21 10.19 -22.78
CA VAL A 13 36.90 10.50 -22.17
C VAL A 13 36.06 11.39 -23.09
N ARG A 14 36.66 12.41 -23.72
CA ARG A 14 35.93 13.25 -24.67
C ARG A 14 35.43 12.46 -25.89
N ASP A 15 36.25 11.57 -26.44
CA ASP A 15 35.83 10.74 -27.57
C ASP A 15 34.66 9.82 -27.18
N LEU A 16 34.74 9.15 -26.02
CA LEU A 16 33.65 8.31 -25.50
C LEU A 16 32.35 9.11 -25.30
N LEU A 17 32.43 10.30 -24.71
CA LEU A 17 31.26 11.15 -24.49
C LEU A 17 30.69 11.71 -25.79
N CYS A 18 31.51 12.00 -26.80
CA CYS A 18 31.03 12.48 -28.10
C CYS A 18 30.30 11.40 -28.91
N ASN A 19 30.60 10.13 -28.65
CA ASN A 19 30.06 8.99 -29.40
C ASN A 19 28.88 8.31 -28.69
N ASP A 20 28.56 8.68 -27.45
CA ASP A 20 27.46 8.13 -26.67
C ASP A 20 26.69 9.24 -25.94
N ASP A 21 25.58 9.68 -26.55
CA ASP A 21 24.68 10.70 -26.01
C ASP A 21 24.19 10.35 -24.58
N ARG A 22 23.96 9.07 -24.29
CA ARG A 22 23.47 8.63 -22.98
C ARG A 22 24.55 8.76 -21.93
N LEU A 23 25.77 8.37 -22.27
CA LEU A 23 26.94 8.54 -21.41
C LEU A 23 27.23 10.03 -21.18
N LEU A 24 27.13 10.87 -22.22
CA LEU A 24 27.27 12.32 -22.11
C LEU A 24 26.23 12.92 -21.16
N GLU A 25 24.95 12.59 -21.30
CA GLU A 25 23.90 13.09 -20.41
C GLU A 25 24.15 12.68 -18.95
N ASN A 26 24.46 11.42 -18.71
CA ASN A 26 24.77 10.93 -17.37
C ASN A 26 26.01 11.63 -16.77
N PHE A 27 27.04 11.85 -17.59
CA PHE A 27 28.25 12.59 -17.19
C PHE A 27 27.91 14.04 -16.82
N LEU A 28 27.12 14.73 -17.64
CA LEU A 28 26.70 16.10 -17.40
C LEU A 28 25.82 16.25 -16.15
N LEU A 29 24.96 15.27 -15.86
CA LEU A 29 24.15 15.25 -14.63
C LEU A 29 25.04 15.16 -13.38
N ARG A 30 26.00 14.22 -13.36
CA ARG A 30 26.93 14.03 -12.23
C ARG A 30 27.84 15.23 -12.03
N HIS A 31 28.33 15.82 -13.12
CA HIS A 31 29.27 16.94 -13.09
C HIS A 31 28.60 18.30 -13.28
N ARG A 32 27.32 18.41 -12.97
CA ARG A 32 26.53 19.61 -13.21
C ARG A 32 27.13 20.88 -12.60
N HIS A 33 27.73 20.77 -11.42
CA HIS A 33 28.41 21.86 -10.72
C HIS A 33 29.53 22.51 -11.57
N LEU A 34 30.05 21.80 -12.58
CA LEU A 34 31.05 22.28 -13.54
C LEU A 34 30.45 22.92 -14.80
N THR A 35 29.15 22.73 -15.06
CA THR A 35 28.51 23.14 -16.33
C THR A 35 27.93 24.56 -16.31
N GLY A 36 27.89 25.22 -15.15
CA GLY A 36 27.31 26.57 -15.00
C GLY A 36 25.81 26.67 -15.30
N ASN A 37 25.13 25.53 -15.45
CA ASN A 37 23.70 25.46 -15.81
C ASN A 37 22.81 25.80 -14.59
N SER A 38 21.95 26.80 -14.75
CA SER A 38 21.02 27.29 -13.71
C SER A 38 19.62 26.70 -13.79
N GLU A 39 19.31 25.82 -14.75
CA GLU A 39 18.01 25.16 -14.82
C GLU A 39 17.75 24.34 -13.53
N PRO A 40 16.52 24.16 -13.04
CA PRO A 40 16.27 23.22 -11.95
C PRO A 40 16.60 21.77 -12.38
N LEU A 41 17.28 21.00 -11.52
CA LEU A 41 17.71 19.65 -11.89
C LEU A 41 16.51 18.73 -12.14
N SER A 42 15.44 18.87 -11.36
CA SER A 42 14.15 18.19 -11.53
C SER A 42 13.55 18.37 -12.93
N LYS A 43 13.66 19.56 -13.51
CA LYS A 43 13.22 19.83 -14.89
C LYS A 43 14.05 19.07 -15.91
N ARG A 44 15.36 18.93 -15.69
CA ARG A 44 16.24 18.13 -16.57
C ARG A 44 15.90 16.64 -16.49
N TYR A 45 15.74 16.11 -15.28
CA TYR A 45 15.29 14.71 -15.08
C TYR A 45 13.94 14.45 -15.75
N ARG A 46 13.00 15.41 -15.64
CA ARG A 46 11.72 15.33 -16.34
C ARG A 46 11.88 15.23 -17.86
N GLN A 47 12.71 16.09 -18.46
CA GLN A 47 12.95 16.08 -19.90
C GLN A 47 13.57 14.76 -20.39
N LEU A 48 14.54 14.24 -19.63
CA LEU A 48 15.20 12.97 -19.94
C LEU A 48 14.22 11.80 -19.80
N PHE A 49 13.43 11.77 -18.73
CA PHE A 49 12.34 10.80 -18.58
C PHE A 49 11.36 10.86 -19.76
N ASP A 50 10.88 12.05 -20.13
CA ASP A 50 9.96 12.23 -21.27
C ASP A 50 10.60 11.80 -22.60
N LYS A 51 11.93 11.92 -22.75
CA LYS A 51 12.67 11.41 -23.92
C LYS A 51 12.66 9.88 -23.94
N ILE A 52 12.92 9.24 -22.79
CA ILE A 52 12.91 7.77 -22.66
C ILE A 52 11.49 7.23 -22.97
N VAL A 53 10.43 7.82 -22.40
CA VAL A 53 9.04 7.43 -22.71
C VAL A 53 8.77 7.48 -24.21
N ARG A 54 9.15 8.58 -24.89
CA ARG A 54 8.93 8.74 -26.34
C ARG A 54 9.76 7.79 -27.20
N ALA A 55 10.92 7.33 -26.72
CA ALA A 55 11.76 6.40 -27.45
C ALA A 55 11.21 4.97 -27.43
N HIS A 56 10.48 4.60 -26.37
CA HIS A 56 9.96 3.25 -26.16
C HIS A 56 8.45 3.11 -26.39
N ALA A 57 7.70 4.21 -26.41
CA ALA A 57 6.27 4.18 -26.66
C ALA A 57 5.94 4.29 -28.16
N ASP A 58 5.13 3.38 -28.68
CA ASP A 58 4.45 3.54 -29.97
C ASP A 58 3.00 3.95 -29.74
N ARG A 59 2.59 5.07 -30.37
CA ARG A 59 1.24 5.66 -30.22
C ARG A 59 0.81 5.86 -28.76
N GLY A 60 1.77 6.11 -27.87
CA GLY A 60 1.53 6.36 -26.45
C GLY A 60 1.37 5.09 -25.60
N PHE A 61 1.72 3.91 -26.12
CA PHE A 61 1.77 2.65 -25.37
C PHE A 61 3.17 2.02 -25.46
N ILE A 62 3.68 1.52 -24.34
CA ILE A 62 4.95 0.80 -24.25
C ILE A 62 4.64 -0.71 -24.26
N ASP A 63 4.96 -1.39 -25.35
CA ASP A 63 4.71 -2.84 -25.46
C ASP A 63 5.69 -3.69 -24.64
N TYR A 64 5.38 -4.97 -24.48
CA TYR A 64 6.18 -5.92 -23.70
C TYR A 64 7.66 -5.96 -24.12
N ARG A 65 7.96 -5.82 -25.41
CA ARG A 65 9.34 -5.89 -25.92
C ARG A 65 10.12 -4.62 -25.59
N SER A 66 9.42 -3.49 -25.51
CA SER A 66 9.97 -2.18 -25.24
C SER A 66 10.01 -1.86 -23.74
N ALA A 67 9.16 -2.51 -22.93
CA ALA A 67 9.07 -2.31 -21.48
C ALA A 67 10.39 -2.56 -20.75
N TRP A 68 11.15 -3.58 -21.17
CA TRP A 68 12.47 -3.84 -20.59
C TRP A 68 13.48 -2.72 -20.91
N GLY A 69 13.52 -2.26 -22.16
CA GLY A 69 14.40 -1.15 -22.57
C GLY A 69 14.06 0.15 -21.83
N PHE A 70 12.76 0.45 -21.73
CA PHE A 70 12.24 1.57 -20.96
C PHE A 70 12.68 1.50 -19.49
N SER A 71 12.39 0.40 -18.80
CA SER A 71 12.72 0.25 -17.37
C SER A 71 14.23 0.29 -17.12
N SER A 72 15.04 -0.32 -18.00
CA SER A 72 16.49 -0.25 -17.93
C SER A 72 17.01 1.19 -18.02
N GLU A 73 16.56 1.96 -19.03
CA GLU A 73 16.99 3.36 -19.18
C GLU A 73 16.53 4.27 -18.04
N VAL A 74 15.31 4.07 -17.53
CA VAL A 74 14.85 4.83 -16.36
C VAL A 74 15.63 4.45 -15.10
N THR A 75 16.00 3.18 -14.94
CA THR A 75 16.87 2.69 -13.84
C THR A 75 18.23 3.38 -13.87
N ASP A 76 18.82 3.53 -15.05
CA ASP A 76 20.09 4.25 -15.22
C ASP A 76 19.94 5.73 -14.87
N LEU A 77 18.85 6.36 -15.30
CA LEU A 77 18.54 7.75 -14.95
C LEU A 77 18.40 7.91 -13.43
N LEU A 78 17.63 7.05 -12.76
CA LEU A 78 17.49 7.04 -11.30
C LEU A 78 18.82 6.79 -10.59
N SER A 79 19.70 5.97 -11.16
CA SER A 79 21.03 5.71 -10.62
C SER A 79 21.92 6.96 -10.63
N THR A 80 21.76 7.86 -11.59
CA THR A 80 22.43 9.18 -11.55
C THR A 80 21.85 10.09 -10.48
N LEU A 81 20.53 10.01 -10.25
CA LEU A 81 19.86 10.81 -9.23
C LEU A 81 20.27 10.38 -7.81
N ALA A 82 20.51 9.07 -7.63
CA ALA A 82 20.96 8.50 -6.36
C ALA A 82 22.40 8.87 -5.96
N ASP A 83 23.18 9.47 -6.86
CA ASP A 83 24.58 9.86 -6.60
C ASP A 83 24.67 10.85 -5.41
N GLU A 84 25.58 10.59 -4.48
CA GLU A 84 25.77 11.39 -3.27
C GLU A 84 26.18 12.85 -3.55
N GLN A 85 26.73 13.12 -4.74
CA GLN A 85 27.06 14.47 -5.18
C GLN A 85 25.80 15.30 -5.51
N ILE A 86 24.65 14.65 -5.74
CA ILE A 86 23.38 15.34 -5.93
C ILE A 86 22.81 15.73 -4.56
N ALA A 87 22.46 17.00 -4.40
CA ALA A 87 21.88 17.49 -3.16
C ALA A 87 20.55 16.78 -2.86
N ALA A 88 20.31 16.43 -1.59
CA ALA A 88 19.12 15.70 -1.17
C ALA A 88 17.80 16.35 -1.65
N ALA A 89 17.73 17.69 -1.67
CA ALA A 89 16.55 18.40 -2.18
C ALA A 89 16.33 18.15 -3.68
N ASP A 90 17.38 18.16 -4.49
CA ASP A 90 17.29 17.86 -5.91
C ASP A 90 16.95 16.38 -6.18
N GLN A 91 17.42 15.47 -5.31
CA GLN A 91 17.03 14.06 -5.37
C GLN A 91 15.53 13.87 -5.16
N MET A 92 14.98 14.53 -4.13
CA MET A 92 13.55 14.52 -3.83
C MET A 92 12.72 15.10 -4.99
N ASP A 93 13.08 16.28 -5.47
CA ASP A 93 12.38 16.94 -6.57
C ASP A 93 12.47 16.14 -7.87
N GLY A 94 13.62 15.51 -8.13
CA GLY A 94 13.83 14.60 -9.27
C GLY A 94 12.93 13.37 -9.18
N CYS A 95 12.87 12.70 -8.03
CA CYS A 95 11.99 11.56 -7.79
C CYS A 95 10.52 11.96 -7.99
N PHE A 96 10.06 13.04 -7.38
CA PHE A 96 8.68 13.51 -7.56
C PHE A 96 8.36 13.84 -9.02
N SER A 97 9.31 14.40 -9.76
CA SER A 97 9.13 14.71 -11.19
C SER A 97 8.99 13.45 -12.06
N ILE A 98 9.76 12.40 -11.75
CA ILE A 98 9.68 11.09 -12.42
C ILE A 98 8.38 10.38 -12.04
N ILE A 99 8.00 10.35 -10.76
CA ILE A 99 6.74 9.74 -10.31
C ILE A 99 5.54 10.40 -11.03
N GLN A 100 5.52 11.73 -11.13
CA GLN A 100 4.47 12.42 -11.89
C GLN A 100 4.44 12.01 -13.37
N GLY A 101 5.58 11.60 -13.93
CA GLY A 101 5.66 11.12 -15.31
C GLY A 101 5.16 9.71 -15.46
N LEU A 102 5.52 8.83 -14.53
CA LEU A 102 4.97 7.49 -14.46
C LEU A 102 3.44 7.54 -14.37
N LEU A 103 2.89 8.33 -13.43
CA LEU A 103 1.43 8.49 -13.29
C LEU A 103 0.73 8.99 -14.56
N ARG A 104 1.31 10.01 -15.20
CA ARG A 104 0.67 10.71 -16.31
C ARG A 104 0.76 9.94 -17.62
N ASP A 105 1.93 9.37 -17.90
CA ASP A 105 2.29 8.93 -19.25
C ASP A 105 2.47 7.42 -19.38
N VAL A 106 2.68 6.69 -18.26
CA VAL A 106 3.13 5.29 -18.31
C VAL A 106 2.19 4.32 -17.58
N LEU A 107 1.71 4.68 -16.39
CA LEU A 107 1.00 3.77 -15.46
C LEU A 107 -0.09 2.93 -16.13
N ASN A 108 -0.90 3.54 -17.00
CA ASN A 108 -2.01 2.88 -17.68
C ASN A 108 -1.69 2.52 -19.15
N SER A 109 -0.43 2.63 -19.55
CA SER A 109 0.03 2.63 -20.94
C SER A 109 1.29 1.80 -21.16
N ILE A 110 1.49 0.76 -20.35
CA ILE A 110 2.62 -0.16 -20.45
C ILE A 110 2.17 -1.62 -20.26
N ASP A 111 2.76 -2.54 -21.02
CA ASP A 111 2.71 -3.96 -20.71
C ASP A 111 3.84 -4.32 -19.74
N ASP A 112 3.52 -4.27 -18.45
CA ASP A 112 4.47 -4.53 -17.36
C ASP A 112 4.40 -5.99 -16.84
N SER A 113 4.07 -6.95 -17.69
CA SER A 113 3.94 -8.35 -17.26
C SER A 113 5.23 -8.94 -16.65
N ASP A 114 6.40 -8.36 -16.95
CA ASP A 114 7.72 -8.74 -16.40
C ASP A 114 8.11 -7.94 -15.14
N GLY A 115 7.26 -7.03 -14.66
CA GLY A 115 7.41 -6.33 -13.38
C GLY A 115 8.45 -5.19 -13.36
N GLY A 116 8.76 -4.61 -14.52
CA GLY A 116 9.68 -3.47 -14.66
C GLY A 116 9.28 -2.25 -13.85
N MET A 117 7.98 -1.92 -13.79
CA MET A 117 7.48 -0.79 -13.00
C MET A 117 7.73 -1.00 -11.51
N GLY A 118 7.58 -2.22 -11.00
CA GLY A 118 7.88 -2.56 -9.60
C GLY A 118 9.33 -2.26 -9.25
N MET A 119 10.27 -2.59 -10.14
CA MET A 119 11.70 -2.28 -9.94
C MET A 119 11.97 -0.77 -9.89
N LEU A 120 11.35 0.00 -10.79
CA LEU A 120 11.50 1.47 -10.81
C LEU A 120 10.98 2.11 -9.52
N ILE A 121 9.82 1.64 -9.05
CA ILE A 121 9.20 2.12 -7.82
C ILE A 121 10.05 1.79 -6.59
N GLU A 122 10.59 0.58 -6.50
CA GLU A 122 11.50 0.18 -5.44
C GLU A 122 12.73 1.11 -5.36
N GLN A 123 13.34 1.39 -6.52
CA GLN A 123 14.51 2.28 -6.57
C GLN A 123 14.15 3.72 -6.18
N ILE A 124 13.01 4.23 -6.63
CA ILE A 124 12.50 5.56 -6.23
C ILE A 124 12.31 5.61 -4.71
N ARG A 125 11.70 4.57 -4.11
CA ARG A 125 11.51 4.49 -2.65
C ARG A 125 12.85 4.53 -1.90
N GLY A 126 13.84 3.80 -2.40
CA GLY A 126 15.21 3.82 -1.86
C GLY A 126 15.84 5.22 -1.88
N ILE A 127 15.72 5.94 -3.00
CA ILE A 127 16.25 7.31 -3.12
C ILE A 127 15.53 8.27 -2.17
N LEU A 128 14.19 8.22 -2.13
CA LEU A 128 13.38 9.05 -1.22
C LEU A 128 13.75 8.80 0.25
N GLY A 129 13.86 7.53 0.65
CA GLY A 129 14.24 7.13 2.01
C GLY A 129 15.65 7.56 2.41
N ALA A 130 16.61 7.57 1.46
CA ALA A 130 17.97 8.04 1.71
C ALA A 130 18.11 9.56 1.67
N ALA A 131 17.29 10.27 0.89
CA ALA A 131 17.35 11.72 0.73
C ALA A 131 16.60 12.47 1.83
N TYR A 132 15.41 12.01 2.21
CA TYR A 132 14.54 12.71 3.15
C TYR A 132 15.20 13.03 4.52
N PRO A 133 15.95 12.13 5.18
CA PRO A 133 16.60 12.41 6.46
C PRO A 133 17.73 13.45 6.37
N ARG A 134 18.28 13.69 5.17
CA ARG A 134 19.37 14.66 4.93
C ARG A 134 18.87 16.07 4.63
N LEU A 135 17.57 16.26 4.48
CA LEU A 135 16.95 17.56 4.25
C LEU A 135 16.95 18.42 5.51
N SER A 136 16.94 19.74 5.35
CA SER A 136 16.61 20.65 6.46
C SER A 136 15.15 20.47 6.90
N PRO A 137 14.77 20.81 8.15
CA PRO A 137 13.39 20.70 8.62
C PRO A 137 12.37 21.42 7.74
N GLN A 138 12.74 22.58 7.18
CA GLN A 138 11.87 23.33 6.26
C GLN A 138 11.65 22.57 4.94
N GLN A 139 12.68 21.93 4.41
CA GLN A 139 12.58 21.12 3.19
C GLN A 139 11.79 19.82 3.44
N GLN A 140 11.98 19.17 4.59
CA GLN A 140 11.18 18.01 5.00
C GLN A 140 9.70 18.35 5.06
N ALA A 141 9.34 19.49 5.68
CA ALA A 141 7.97 19.97 5.73
C ALA A 141 7.40 20.26 4.33
N GLY A 142 8.21 20.84 3.43
CA GLY A 142 7.82 21.06 2.03
C GLY A 142 7.53 19.74 1.29
N CYS A 143 8.43 18.77 1.40
CA CYS A 143 8.28 17.44 0.78
C CYS A 143 7.07 16.69 1.35
N PHE A 144 6.86 16.77 2.67
CA PHE A 144 5.72 16.16 3.34
C PHE A 144 4.39 16.75 2.83
N GLN A 145 4.27 18.07 2.79
CA GLN A 145 3.08 18.74 2.26
C GLN A 145 2.85 18.44 0.78
N GLN A 146 3.92 18.30 0.01
CA GLN A 146 3.84 17.93 -1.39
C GLN A 146 3.27 16.51 -1.54
N ALA A 147 3.87 15.52 -0.85
CA ALA A 147 3.41 14.14 -0.87
C ALA A 147 1.97 13.98 -0.38
N LEU A 148 1.57 14.75 0.64
CA LEU A 148 0.21 14.75 1.20
C LEU A 148 -0.85 15.22 0.19
N LYS A 149 -0.51 16.16 -0.69
CA LYS A 149 -1.43 16.75 -1.68
C LYS A 149 -1.63 15.91 -2.93
N TYR A 150 -0.63 15.12 -3.29
CA TYR A 150 -0.69 14.35 -4.53
C TYR A 150 -1.47 13.05 -4.31
N HIS A 151 -2.37 12.75 -5.24
CA HIS A 151 -3.05 11.47 -5.33
C HIS A 151 -2.30 10.59 -6.33
N TYR A 152 -1.52 9.62 -5.85
CA TYR A 152 -0.72 8.73 -6.67
C TYR A 152 -1.40 7.38 -6.92
N GLY A 153 -2.73 7.39 -7.06
CA GLY A 153 -3.52 6.17 -7.25
C GLY A 153 -2.98 5.32 -8.40
N GLY A 154 -2.87 4.01 -8.15
CA GLY A 154 -2.38 3.01 -9.09
C GLY A 154 -0.89 2.69 -8.99
N LEU A 155 -0.04 3.57 -8.43
CA LEU A 155 1.36 3.18 -8.11
C LEU A 155 1.48 2.37 -6.82
N GLU A 156 0.43 2.38 -5.99
CA GLU A 156 0.31 1.53 -4.80
C GLU A 156 0.37 0.04 -5.18
N ASP A 157 -0.21 -0.34 -6.34
CA ASP A 157 -0.16 -1.72 -6.87
C ASP A 157 1.28 -2.18 -7.20
N TYR A 158 2.20 -1.21 -7.37
CA TYR A 158 3.62 -1.44 -7.62
C TYR A 158 4.50 -1.20 -6.37
N GLY A 159 3.89 -0.99 -5.20
CA GLY A 159 4.59 -0.83 -3.92
C GLY A 159 5.01 0.61 -3.59
N LEU A 160 4.55 1.63 -4.33
CA LEU A 160 4.72 3.03 -3.94
C LEU A 160 3.56 3.44 -3.02
N GLU A 161 3.57 2.92 -1.81
CA GLU A 161 2.60 3.31 -0.78
C GLU A 161 3.06 4.61 -0.12
N LEU A 162 2.66 5.75 -0.68
CA LEU A 162 3.00 7.04 -0.09
C LEU A 162 2.35 7.26 1.26
N ASN A 163 1.24 6.57 1.55
CA ASN A 163 0.70 6.53 2.90
C ASN A 163 1.72 5.91 3.88
N GLY A 164 2.44 4.87 3.44
CA GLY A 164 3.58 4.30 4.19
C GLY A 164 4.71 5.30 4.39
N LEU A 165 5.16 5.99 3.32
CA LEU A 165 6.20 7.03 3.45
C LEU A 165 5.75 8.19 4.34
N LEU A 166 4.51 8.66 4.21
CA LEU A 166 3.96 9.71 5.08
C LEU A 166 3.84 9.24 6.53
N ALA A 167 3.51 7.97 6.77
CA ALA A 167 3.48 7.38 8.10
C ALA A 167 4.88 7.36 8.74
N GLU A 168 5.88 6.91 7.99
CA GLU A 168 7.30 6.89 8.38
C GLU A 168 7.83 8.31 8.65
N TRP A 169 7.57 9.26 7.74
CA TRP A 169 8.01 10.65 7.91
C TRP A 169 7.32 11.34 9.09
N SER A 170 6.12 10.89 9.47
CA SER A 170 5.40 11.41 10.63
C SER A 170 5.83 10.78 11.95
N GLU A 171 6.65 9.72 11.92
CA GLU A 171 7.10 9.04 13.12
C GLU A 171 7.99 9.98 13.96
N GLY A 172 7.61 10.20 15.22
CA GLY A 172 8.29 11.17 16.09
C GLY A 172 8.05 12.66 15.76
N HIS A 173 7.25 12.98 14.74
CA HIS A 173 6.95 14.35 14.30
C HIS A 173 5.48 14.73 14.53
N ALA A 174 5.16 15.27 15.72
CA ALA A 174 3.78 15.60 16.11
C ALA A 174 3.07 16.55 15.12
N ASP A 175 3.78 17.52 14.55
CA ASP A 175 3.21 18.45 13.57
C ASP A 175 2.81 17.74 12.26
N PHE A 176 3.62 16.78 11.80
CA PHE A 176 3.31 16.01 10.59
C PHE A 176 2.17 15.03 10.82
N GLN A 177 2.13 14.38 11.98
CA GLN A 177 0.99 13.57 12.39
C GLN A 177 -0.31 14.39 12.39
N ALA A 178 -0.29 15.59 12.98
CA ALA A 178 -1.45 16.47 13.01
C ALA A 178 -1.91 16.88 11.61
N LEU A 179 -0.98 17.23 10.71
CA LEU A 179 -1.29 17.55 9.32
C LEU A 179 -1.89 16.35 8.57
N TYR A 180 -1.34 15.16 8.74
CA TYR A 180 -1.83 13.96 8.07
C TYR A 180 -3.23 13.58 8.55
N LEU A 181 -3.44 13.59 9.87
CA LEU A 181 -4.77 13.32 10.46
C LEU A 181 -5.80 14.35 10.03
N ALA A 182 -5.43 15.63 9.92
CA ALA A 182 -6.33 16.68 9.42
C ALA A 182 -6.74 16.44 7.96
N GLU A 183 -5.82 15.99 7.12
CA GLU A 183 -6.11 15.64 5.73
C GLU A 183 -7.00 14.40 5.62
N LEU A 184 -6.78 13.37 6.46
CA LEU A 184 -7.66 12.21 6.53
C LEU A 184 -9.06 12.60 7.02
N GLU A 185 -9.17 13.48 8.01
CA GLU A 185 -10.45 13.98 8.50
C GLU A 185 -11.22 14.74 7.40
N ARG A 186 -10.50 15.54 6.61
CA ARG A 186 -11.07 16.20 5.43
C ARG A 186 -11.60 15.18 4.42
N LYS A 187 -10.84 14.12 4.12
CA LYS A 187 -11.26 13.04 3.21
C LYS A 187 -12.48 12.28 3.74
N ILE A 188 -12.52 11.98 5.04
CA ILE A 188 -13.66 11.33 5.69
C ILE A 188 -14.92 12.20 5.58
N THR A 189 -14.79 13.50 5.87
CA THR A 189 -15.91 14.45 5.86
C THR A 189 -16.44 14.72 4.45
N GLN A 190 -15.55 14.76 3.44
CA GLN A 190 -15.89 15.11 2.06
C GLN A 190 -16.16 13.89 1.17
N ALA A 191 -16.06 12.66 1.69
CA ALA A 191 -16.29 11.46 0.90
C ALA A 191 -17.78 11.31 0.53
N ASP A 192 -18.05 11.30 -0.77
CA ASP A 192 -19.38 11.05 -1.34
C ASP A 192 -19.79 9.57 -1.28
N ARG A 193 -18.82 8.66 -1.19
CA ARG A 193 -19.03 7.20 -1.19
C ARG A 193 -18.62 6.61 0.14
N ASP A 194 -19.45 5.74 0.70
CA ASP A 194 -19.20 5.10 1.99
C ASP A 194 -17.89 4.31 2.01
N TRP A 195 -17.55 3.59 0.93
CA TRP A 195 -16.28 2.86 0.86
C TRP A 195 -15.04 3.78 0.97
N SER A 196 -15.10 4.99 0.41
CA SER A 196 -13.97 5.94 0.46
C SER A 196 -13.83 6.57 1.84
N ARG A 197 -14.98 6.81 2.49
CA ARG A 197 -15.05 7.25 3.89
C ARG A 197 -14.47 6.18 4.82
N GLU A 198 -14.95 4.95 4.70
CA GLU A 198 -14.48 3.82 5.50
C GLU A 198 -12.99 3.56 5.28
N TRP A 199 -12.51 3.59 4.04
CA TRP A 199 -11.08 3.44 3.75
C TRP A 199 -10.24 4.50 4.48
N SER A 200 -10.63 5.77 4.40
CA SER A 200 -9.93 6.86 5.08
C SER A 200 -9.98 6.73 6.61
N MET A 201 -11.08 6.24 7.17
CA MET A 201 -11.20 5.92 8.59
C MET A 201 -10.24 4.80 9.00
N ARG A 202 -10.16 3.72 8.21
CA ARG A 202 -9.25 2.58 8.48
C ARG A 202 -7.79 3.03 8.46
N GLN A 203 -7.41 3.84 7.48
CA GLN A 203 -6.07 4.44 7.41
C GLN A 203 -5.79 5.30 8.64
N LYS A 204 -6.73 6.18 9.03
CA LYS A 204 -6.60 7.00 10.25
C LYS A 204 -6.40 6.13 11.50
N TYR A 205 -7.20 5.08 11.64
CA TYR A 205 -7.07 4.13 12.75
C TYR A 205 -5.70 3.45 12.78
N GLN A 206 -5.22 2.93 11.66
CA GLN A 206 -3.91 2.27 11.56
C GLN A 206 -2.76 3.21 11.95
N LEU A 207 -2.79 4.46 11.48
CA LEU A 207 -1.78 5.46 11.83
C LEU A 207 -1.79 5.81 13.32
N LEU A 208 -2.98 5.99 13.91
CA LEU A 208 -3.11 6.26 15.35
C LEU A 208 -2.53 5.09 16.18
N MET A 209 -2.81 3.85 15.78
CA MET A 209 -2.22 2.66 16.41
C MET A 209 -0.70 2.64 16.24
N GLN A 210 -0.18 2.87 15.04
CA GLN A 210 1.26 2.87 14.74
C GLN A 210 2.01 3.94 15.56
N TRP A 211 1.43 5.13 15.72
CA TRP A 211 2.06 6.22 16.47
C TRP A 211 1.80 6.16 17.98
N GLY A 212 1.21 5.08 18.50
CA GLY A 212 0.97 4.92 19.94
C GLY A 212 -0.19 5.74 20.51
N ARG A 213 -1.05 6.32 19.66
CA ARG A 213 -2.17 7.19 20.03
C ARG A 213 -3.45 6.38 20.27
N MET A 214 -3.35 5.42 21.20
CA MET A 214 -4.37 4.38 21.45
C MET A 214 -5.73 4.97 21.83
N ASP A 215 -5.77 5.97 22.72
CA ASP A 215 -7.03 6.59 23.16
C ASP A 215 -7.83 7.20 22.00
N GLU A 216 -7.15 7.82 21.04
CA GLU A 216 -7.77 8.39 19.84
C GLU A 216 -8.21 7.31 18.86
N ALA A 217 -7.41 6.25 18.69
CA ALA A 217 -7.77 5.09 17.87
C ALA A 217 -9.02 4.40 18.41
N THR A 218 -9.06 4.15 19.73
CA THR A 218 -10.22 3.56 20.43
C THR A 218 -11.44 4.47 20.34
N THR A 219 -11.27 5.79 20.49
CA THR A 219 -12.37 6.76 20.33
C THR A 219 -12.95 6.68 18.91
N LEU A 220 -12.10 6.72 17.88
CA LEU A 220 -12.53 6.60 16.48
C LEU A 220 -13.27 5.28 16.22
N ALA A 221 -12.70 4.16 16.69
CA ALA A 221 -13.30 2.84 16.52
C ALA A 221 -14.66 2.73 17.22
N SER A 222 -14.79 3.26 18.45
CA SER A 222 -16.04 3.21 19.23
C SER A 222 -17.18 3.99 18.57
N GLN A 223 -16.86 5.09 17.90
CA GLN A 223 -17.84 5.93 17.19
C GLN A 223 -18.29 5.29 15.86
N HIS A 224 -17.54 4.31 15.35
CA HIS A 224 -17.74 3.70 14.03
C HIS A 224 -17.74 2.17 14.08
N MET A 225 -18.38 1.57 15.09
CA MET A 225 -18.51 0.11 15.26
C MET A 225 -19.29 -0.61 14.13
N ASN A 226 -19.81 0.12 13.15
CA ASN A 226 -20.33 -0.45 11.90
C ASN A 226 -19.22 -0.92 10.95
N VAL A 227 -18.00 -0.42 11.10
CA VAL A 227 -16.82 -0.90 10.38
C VAL A 227 -16.33 -2.19 11.07
N ALA A 228 -16.27 -3.28 10.30
CA ALA A 228 -15.97 -4.61 10.85
C ALA A 228 -14.61 -4.67 11.57
N GLU A 229 -13.55 -4.07 11.01
CA GLU A 229 -12.24 -4.07 11.69
C GLU A 229 -12.24 -3.31 13.02
N PHE A 230 -13.04 -2.24 13.14
CA PHE A 230 -13.12 -1.48 14.39
C PHE A 230 -13.83 -2.26 15.47
N ARG A 231 -14.88 -3.00 15.10
CA ARG A 231 -15.57 -3.91 16.02
C ARG A 231 -14.68 -5.07 16.45
N GLU A 232 -13.87 -5.62 15.54
CA GLU A 232 -12.91 -6.69 15.85
C GLU A 232 -11.94 -6.28 16.96
N HIS A 233 -11.50 -5.03 16.99
CA HIS A 233 -10.67 -4.53 18.07
C HIS A 233 -11.34 -4.67 19.46
N PHE A 234 -12.61 -4.29 19.59
CA PHE A 234 -13.34 -4.42 20.85
C PHE A 234 -13.67 -5.88 21.20
N VAL A 235 -13.91 -6.72 20.19
CA VAL A 235 -14.06 -8.17 20.41
C VAL A 235 -12.77 -8.74 20.98
N GLN A 236 -11.61 -8.39 20.40
CA GLN A 236 -10.32 -8.85 20.92
C GLN A 236 -10.05 -8.32 22.33
N GLN A 237 -10.37 -7.05 22.62
CA GLN A 237 -10.26 -6.51 23.98
C GLN A 237 -11.12 -7.27 24.99
N ALA A 238 -12.36 -7.62 24.64
CA ALA A 238 -13.22 -8.42 25.50
C ALA A 238 -12.67 -9.83 25.71
N LEU A 239 -12.13 -10.46 24.66
CA LEU A 239 -11.47 -11.77 24.74
C LEU A 239 -10.21 -11.72 25.62
N ASP A 240 -9.37 -10.70 25.48
CA ASP A 240 -8.16 -10.49 26.27
C ASP A 240 -8.49 -10.24 27.76
N ALA A 241 -9.65 -9.65 28.04
CA ALA A 241 -10.19 -9.47 29.39
C ALA A 241 -10.96 -10.70 29.92
N GLU A 242 -10.98 -11.80 29.16
CA GLU A 242 -11.75 -13.02 29.43
C GLU A 242 -13.28 -12.80 29.52
N ASP A 243 -13.79 -11.64 29.06
CA ASP A 243 -15.21 -11.32 29.00
C ASP A 243 -15.85 -11.93 27.75
N THR A 244 -16.06 -13.24 27.83
CA THR A 244 -16.67 -14.04 26.75
C THR A 244 -18.11 -13.58 26.45
N VAL A 245 -18.83 -13.03 27.42
CA VAL A 245 -20.22 -12.56 27.25
C VAL A 245 -20.23 -11.33 26.35
N GLU A 246 -19.39 -10.35 26.66
CA GLU A 246 -19.28 -9.13 25.86
C GLU A 246 -18.76 -9.42 24.45
N ALA A 247 -17.73 -10.27 24.33
CA ALA A 247 -17.21 -10.69 23.02
C ALA A 247 -18.32 -11.29 22.14
N ARG A 248 -19.14 -12.22 22.67
CA ARG A 248 -20.27 -12.80 21.93
C ARG A 248 -21.32 -11.74 21.55
N ARG A 249 -21.65 -10.83 22.46
CA ARG A 249 -22.61 -9.74 22.19
C ARG A 249 -22.13 -8.89 21.00
N LEU A 250 -20.88 -8.46 21.03
CA LEU A 250 -20.27 -7.66 19.98
C LEU A 250 -20.26 -8.38 18.63
N ILE A 251 -19.93 -9.68 18.62
CA ILE A 251 -19.92 -10.49 17.39
C ILE A 251 -21.33 -10.65 16.82
N HIS A 252 -22.35 -10.95 17.65
CA HIS A 252 -23.73 -11.08 17.18
C HIS A 252 -24.27 -9.77 16.57
N GLU A 253 -23.95 -8.63 17.17
CA GLU A 253 -24.27 -7.32 16.59
C GLU A 253 -23.53 -7.09 15.26
N GLY A 254 -22.26 -7.50 15.17
CA GLY A 254 -21.48 -7.46 13.94
C GLY A 254 -22.10 -8.28 12.81
N ILE A 255 -22.62 -9.48 13.13
CA ILE A 255 -23.37 -10.32 12.19
C ILE A 255 -24.62 -9.59 11.70
N ALA A 256 -25.43 -9.03 12.61
CA ALA A 256 -26.66 -8.33 12.24
C ALA A 256 -26.39 -7.14 11.29
N ILE A 257 -25.32 -6.36 11.55
CA ILE A 257 -24.91 -5.26 10.68
C ILE A 257 -24.43 -5.80 9.32
N ALA A 258 -23.61 -6.84 9.30
CA ALA A 258 -23.08 -7.42 8.07
C ALA A 258 -24.17 -8.06 7.19
N GLU A 259 -25.20 -8.67 7.79
CA GLU A 259 -26.38 -9.19 7.09
C GLU A 259 -27.19 -8.05 6.46
N GLN A 260 -27.42 -6.95 7.19
CA GLN A 260 -28.10 -5.76 6.67
C GLN A 260 -27.34 -5.12 5.50
N SER A 261 -26.02 -5.02 5.61
CA SER A 261 -25.14 -4.50 4.57
C SER A 261 -24.82 -5.49 3.44
N ARG A 262 -25.37 -6.72 3.49
CA ARG A 262 -25.16 -7.78 2.50
C ARG A 262 -23.68 -8.11 2.27
N PHE A 263 -22.93 -8.25 3.36
CA PHE A 263 -21.52 -8.65 3.36
C PHE A 263 -21.36 -10.09 3.86
N PRO A 264 -21.68 -11.11 3.04
CA PRO A 264 -21.70 -12.51 3.46
C PRO A 264 -20.32 -13.01 3.93
N GLY A 265 -19.23 -12.48 3.35
CA GLY A 265 -17.87 -12.82 3.80
C GLY A 265 -17.58 -12.36 5.25
N VAL A 266 -18.11 -11.20 5.65
CA VAL A 266 -17.97 -10.69 7.02
C VAL A 266 -18.82 -11.52 7.99
N VAL A 267 -20.03 -11.90 7.58
CA VAL A 267 -20.88 -12.82 8.37
C VAL A 267 -20.17 -14.15 8.62
N VAL A 268 -19.58 -14.75 7.58
CA VAL A 268 -18.83 -16.01 7.70
C VAL A 268 -17.68 -15.86 8.69
N LYS A 269 -16.88 -14.80 8.59
CA LYS A 269 -15.76 -14.54 9.50
C LYS A 269 -16.21 -14.48 10.97
N TRP A 270 -17.27 -13.72 11.26
CA TRP A 270 -17.83 -13.61 12.61
C TRP A 270 -18.35 -14.94 13.16
N ARG A 271 -19.01 -15.74 12.31
CA ARG A 271 -19.49 -17.07 12.69
C ARG A 271 -18.38 -18.07 12.95
N GLU A 272 -17.29 -18.00 12.17
CA GLU A 272 -16.08 -18.80 12.43
C GLU A 272 -15.46 -18.46 13.79
N GLN A 273 -15.49 -17.19 14.20
CA GLN A 273 -15.03 -16.77 15.53
C GLN A 273 -15.94 -17.29 16.65
N LEU A 274 -17.28 -17.21 16.49
CA LEU A 274 -18.23 -17.81 17.44
C LEU A 274 -18.05 -19.33 17.57
N LEU A 275 -17.81 -20.01 16.45
CA LEU A 275 -17.50 -21.44 16.43
C LEU A 275 -16.23 -21.75 17.22
N SER A 276 -15.15 -21.00 16.98
CA SER A 276 -13.89 -21.18 17.72
C SER A 276 -14.08 -20.97 19.22
N MET A 277 -14.82 -19.93 19.62
CA MET A 277 -15.14 -19.67 21.04
C MET A 277 -16.00 -20.80 21.64
N ALA A 278 -16.95 -21.36 20.90
CA ALA A 278 -17.77 -22.48 21.34
C ALA A 278 -16.96 -23.77 21.50
N GLU A 279 -16.04 -24.06 20.57
CA GLU A 279 -15.13 -25.21 20.64
C GLU A 279 -14.21 -25.10 21.86
N GLN A 280 -13.63 -23.92 22.12
CA GLN A 280 -12.79 -23.68 23.30
C GLN A 280 -13.56 -23.84 24.61
N ALA A 281 -14.83 -23.42 24.64
CA ALA A 281 -15.71 -23.57 25.79
C ALA A 281 -16.30 -24.99 25.95
N ASN A 282 -16.04 -25.91 25.01
CA ASN A 282 -16.70 -27.21 24.91
C ASN A 282 -18.25 -27.11 24.90
N ASP A 283 -18.79 -26.04 24.33
CA ASP A 283 -20.24 -25.81 24.20
C ASP A 283 -20.77 -26.50 22.94
N LEU A 284 -21.02 -27.81 23.07
CA LEU A 284 -21.47 -28.65 21.95
C LEU A 284 -22.75 -28.14 21.25
N PRO A 285 -23.79 -27.66 21.97
CA PRO A 285 -24.93 -27.00 21.34
C PRO A 285 -24.55 -25.80 20.46
N ALA A 286 -23.71 -24.88 20.95
CA ALA A 286 -23.29 -23.71 20.17
C ALA A 286 -22.39 -24.09 18.98
N VAL A 287 -21.54 -25.10 19.13
CA VAL A 287 -20.74 -25.66 18.03
C VAL A 287 -21.64 -26.18 16.91
N ARG A 288 -22.68 -26.94 17.26
CA ARG A 288 -23.68 -27.45 16.31
C ARG A 288 -24.40 -26.30 15.59
N GLU A 289 -24.86 -25.29 16.33
CA GLU A 289 -25.57 -24.13 15.77
C GLU A 289 -24.72 -23.39 14.73
N GLU A 290 -23.48 -23.02 15.06
CA GLU A 290 -22.66 -22.22 14.14
C GLU A 290 -22.14 -23.03 12.96
N LEU A 291 -21.80 -24.32 13.13
CA LEU A 291 -21.48 -25.21 12.01
C LEU A 291 -22.66 -25.33 11.02
N PHE A 292 -23.88 -25.43 11.55
CA PHE A 292 -25.08 -25.47 10.73
C PHE A 292 -25.26 -24.17 9.93
N ARG A 293 -25.14 -23.02 10.58
CA ARG A 293 -25.27 -21.70 9.91
C ARG A 293 -24.20 -21.45 8.86
N LEU A 294 -22.95 -21.84 9.11
CA LEU A 294 -21.85 -21.76 8.14
C LEU A 294 -22.08 -22.67 6.92
N MET A 295 -22.65 -23.86 7.14
CA MET A 295 -22.99 -24.80 6.07
C MET A 295 -24.14 -24.27 5.21
N ALA A 296 -25.18 -23.68 5.81
CA ALA A 296 -26.33 -23.12 5.08
C ALA A 296 -25.96 -21.86 4.27
N GLY A 297 -25.00 -21.06 4.74
CA GLY A 297 -24.56 -19.83 4.08
C GLY A 297 -23.46 -20.00 3.02
N SER A 298 -22.95 -21.21 2.79
CA SER A 298 -21.85 -21.47 1.84
C SER A 298 -22.25 -22.48 0.78
N TRP A 299 -21.58 -22.42 -0.38
CA TRP A 299 -21.62 -23.51 -1.36
C TRP A 299 -21.02 -24.76 -0.68
N LEU A 300 -21.91 -25.65 -0.21
CA LEU A 300 -21.67 -26.95 0.44
C LEU A 300 -20.20 -27.33 0.62
N LYS A 301 -19.56 -26.77 1.66
CA LYS A 301 -18.18 -27.17 2.04
C LYS A 301 -18.25 -28.51 2.74
N LEU A 302 -17.82 -29.57 2.05
CA LEU A 302 -17.83 -30.94 2.55
C LEU A 302 -17.16 -31.09 3.94
N ASP A 303 -16.16 -30.26 4.23
CA ASP A 303 -15.46 -30.27 5.51
C ASP A 303 -16.33 -29.76 6.68
N LEU A 304 -17.16 -28.74 6.46
CA LEU A 304 -18.11 -28.28 7.48
C LEU A 304 -19.16 -29.34 7.77
N TYR A 305 -19.65 -30.02 6.74
CA TYR A 305 -20.58 -31.14 6.90
C TYR A 305 -19.98 -32.30 7.70
N LYS A 306 -18.73 -32.68 7.41
CA LYS A 306 -18.02 -33.73 8.17
C LYS A 306 -17.84 -33.35 9.63
N ARG A 307 -17.44 -32.10 9.90
CA ARG A 307 -17.32 -31.57 11.27
C ARG A 307 -18.66 -31.58 11.99
N TYR A 308 -19.72 -31.09 11.34
CA TYR A 308 -21.07 -31.10 11.90
C TYR A 308 -21.55 -32.51 12.23
N LYS A 309 -21.40 -33.45 11.28
CA LYS A 309 -21.73 -34.88 11.50
C LYS A 309 -20.96 -35.47 12.67
N ALA A 310 -19.68 -35.16 12.82
CA ALA A 310 -18.84 -35.68 13.89
C ALA A 310 -19.25 -35.19 15.29
N THR A 311 -20.13 -34.19 15.39
CA THR A 311 -20.67 -33.73 16.69
C THR A 311 -21.82 -34.59 17.20
N TYR A 312 -22.32 -35.56 16.44
CA TYR A 312 -23.45 -36.43 16.80
C TYR A 312 -23.03 -37.89 16.87
N GLU A 313 -23.65 -38.65 17.77
CA GLU A 313 -23.55 -40.10 17.74
C GLU A 313 -24.28 -40.66 16.51
N PRO A 314 -23.90 -41.85 15.98
CA PRO A 314 -24.46 -42.41 14.76
C PRO A 314 -25.99 -42.48 14.75
N GLU A 315 -26.61 -42.85 15.88
CA GLU A 315 -28.05 -42.98 16.03
C GLU A 315 -28.77 -41.63 16.00
N GLU A 316 -28.17 -40.59 16.61
CA GLU A 316 -28.70 -39.22 16.59
C GLU A 316 -28.58 -38.61 15.19
N TRP A 317 -27.48 -38.90 14.49
CA TRP A 317 -27.21 -38.38 13.16
C TRP A 317 -28.25 -38.85 12.12
N GLU A 318 -28.76 -40.08 12.22
CA GLU A 318 -29.79 -40.59 11.31
C GLU A 318 -31.09 -39.78 11.36
N VAL A 319 -31.39 -39.16 12.49
CA VAL A 319 -32.52 -38.23 12.64
C VAL A 319 -32.16 -36.85 12.09
N VAL A 320 -31.04 -36.27 12.54
CA VAL A 320 -30.62 -34.89 12.20
C VAL A 320 -30.31 -34.71 10.71
N ARG A 321 -29.76 -35.74 10.04
CA ARG A 321 -29.41 -35.66 8.61
C ARG A 321 -30.61 -35.33 7.70
N HIS A 322 -31.82 -35.70 8.11
CA HIS A 322 -33.03 -35.42 7.35
C HIS A 322 -33.38 -33.94 7.39
N GLU A 323 -33.21 -33.29 8.54
CA GLU A 323 -33.42 -31.84 8.71
C GLU A 323 -32.38 -31.03 7.91
N VAL A 324 -31.13 -31.49 7.92
CA VAL A 324 -30.06 -30.90 7.11
C VAL A 324 -30.38 -30.98 5.61
N TYR A 325 -30.91 -32.11 5.15
CA TYR A 325 -31.23 -32.32 3.73
C TYR A 325 -32.37 -31.43 3.23
N GLU A 326 -33.38 -31.16 4.07
CA GLU A 326 -34.51 -30.31 3.72
C GLU A 326 -34.15 -28.80 3.68
N GLN A 327 -33.14 -28.35 4.43
CA GLN A 327 -32.72 -26.94 4.42
C GLN A 327 -31.65 -26.58 3.38
N ILE A 328 -31.09 -27.57 2.68
CA ILE A 328 -30.07 -27.39 1.64
C ILE A 328 -30.66 -27.57 0.21
N LYS A 329 -31.96 -27.91 0.10
CA LYS A 329 -32.72 -27.77 -1.16
C LYS A 329 -33.01 -26.30 -1.44
#